data_AF-A0A7X8JZK3-F1
#
_entry.id   AF-A0A7X8JZK3-F1
#
_cell.length_a   1.000
_cell.length_b   1.000
_cell.length_c   1.000
_cell.angle_alpha   90.00
_cell.angle_beta   90.00
_cell.angle_gamma   90.00
#
_symmetry.space_group_name_H-M   'P 1'
#
loop_
_entity.id
_entity.type
_entity.pdbx_description
1 polymer ?
#
loop_
_entity_poly.entity_id
_entity_poly.type
_entity_poly.pdbx_seq_one_letter_code
_entity_poly.pdbx_strand_id
1 'polypeptide(L)' 'MDNFSQHLEKEIVKKNTILNSYSEDRYSNKEQLHNLELELDELLYQYYKLLRHKDK' A
#
# COMPACT_ATOMS: atom_id res chain seq x y z
N MET A 1 -3.13 2.86 19.75
CA MET A 1 -3.46 3.06 18.32
C MET A 1 -2.24 3.42 17.47
N ASP A 2 -1.15 3.98 18.01
CA ASP A 2 0.01 4.40 17.19
C ASP A 2 0.81 3.28 16.52
N ASN A 3 0.94 2.11 17.15
CA ASN A 3 1.69 1.00 16.56
C ASN A 3 1.06 0.45 15.26
N PHE A 4 -0.27 0.53 15.11
CA PHE A 4 -0.95 0.04 13.92
C PHE A 4 -0.81 1.01 12.74
N SER A 5 -0.91 2.31 13.03
CA SER A 5 -0.69 3.40 12.06
C SER A 5 0.72 3.35 11.48
N GLN A 6 1.73 3.20 12.33
CA GLN A 6 3.13 3.15 11.90
C GLN A 6 3.45 1.87 11.11
N HIS A 7 2.76 0.76 11.41
CA HIS A 7 2.91 -0.47 10.66
C HIS A 7 2.32 -0.35 9.25
N LEU A 8 1.11 0.23 9.14
CA LEU A 8 0.47 0.53 7.85
C LEU A 8 1.32 1.45 6.98
N GLU A 9 1.88 2.51 7.56
CA GLU A 9 2.74 3.44 6.82
C GLU A 9 4.00 2.75 6.27
N LYS A 10 4.64 1.89 7.07
CA LYS A 10 5.79 1.09 6.61
C LYS A 10 5.43 0.12 5.49
N GLU A 11 4.29 -0.56 5.58
CA GLU A 11 3.84 -1.48 4.54
C GLU A 11 3.50 -0.74 3.24
N ILE A 12 2.86 0.44 3.32
CA ILE A 12 2.58 1.30 2.16
C ILE A 12 3.88 1.72 1.47
N VAL A 13 4.87 2.21 2.22
CA VAL A 13 6.17 2.63 1.66
C VAL A 13 6.90 1.46 1.01
N LYS A 14 6.87 0.27 1.64
CA LYS A 14 7.52 -0.93 1.12
C LYS A 14 6.89 -1.39 -0.20
N LYS A 15 5.56 -1.45 -0.26
CA LYS A 15 4.83 -1.84 -1.48
C LYS A 15 4.96 -0.80 -2.60
N ASN A 16 4.98 0.49 -2.28
CA ASN A 16 5.28 1.55 -3.26
C ASN A 16 6.69 1.44 -3.84
N THR A 17 7.69 1.11 -3.01
CA THR A 17 9.06 0.91 -3.48
C THR A 17 9.15 -0.27 -4.44
N ILE A 18 8.43 -1.35 -4.14
CA ILE A 18 8.33 -2.54 -4.98
C ILE A 18 7.62 -2.20 -6.31
N LEU A 19 6.48 -1.51 -6.28
CA LEU A 19 5.79 -1.02 -7.49
C LEU A 19 6.70 -0.15 -8.35
N ASN A 20 7.46 0.75 -7.73
CA ASN A 20 8.39 1.62 -8.45
C ASN A 20 9.50 0.80 -9.14
N SER A 21 10.03 -0.24 -8.48
CA SER A 21 11.00 -1.16 -9.12
C SER A 21 10.38 -1.98 -10.26
N TYR A 22 9.11 -2.37 -10.16
CA TYR A 22 8.41 -3.07 -11.23
C TYR A 22 8.04 -2.16 -12.41
N SER A 23 7.94 -0.84 -12.19
CA SER A 23 7.70 0.13 -13.26
C SER A 23 8.89 0.24 -14.24
N GLU A 24 10.09 -0.14 -13.80
CA GLU A 24 11.29 -0.21 -14.65
C GLU A 24 11.32 -1.50 -15.49
N ASP A 25 10.71 -2.59 -15.01
CA ASP A 25 10.70 -3.91 -15.67
C ASP A 25 9.35 -4.19 -16.36
N ARG A 26 9.11 -3.42 -17.43
CA ARG A 26 7.79 -3.21 -18.08
C ARG A 26 7.09 -4.42 -18.71
N TYR A 27 7.63 -5.63 -18.66
CA TYR A 27 7.08 -6.74 -19.45
C TYR A 27 6.81 -8.06 -18.72
N SER A 28 7.40 -8.34 -17.55
CA SER A 28 7.32 -9.71 -17.02
C SER A 28 6.14 -9.99 -16.10
N ASN A 29 5.53 -8.99 -15.45
CA ASN A 29 4.74 -9.25 -14.24
C ASN A 29 3.44 -8.45 -14.13
N LYS A 30 2.72 -8.26 -15.25
CA LYS A 30 1.47 -7.49 -15.29
C LYS A 30 0.40 -7.96 -14.28
N GLU A 31 0.27 -9.27 -14.08
CA GLU A 31 -0.68 -9.86 -13.13
C GLU A 31 -0.23 -9.66 -11.67
N GLN A 32 1.07 -9.80 -11.39
CA GLN A 32 1.62 -9.53 -10.07
C GLN A 32 1.52 -8.04 -9.72
N LEU A 33 1.73 -7.16 -10.70
CA LEU A 33 1.61 -5.71 -10.53
C LEU A 33 0.16 -5.33 -10.22
N HIS A 34 -0.81 -5.91 -10.93
CA HIS A 34 -2.23 -5.69 -10.66
C HIS A 34 -2.66 -6.19 -9.28
N ASN A 35 -2.17 -7.37 -8.86
CA ASN A 35 -2.43 -7.86 -7.50
C ASN A 35 -1.81 -6.94 -6.43
N LEU A 36 -0.61 -6.40 -6.70
CA LEU A 36 0.05 -5.46 -5.79
C LEU A 36 -0.69 -4.12 -5.70
N GLU A 37 -1.25 -3.62 -6.81
CA GLU A 37 -2.11 -2.44 -6.84
C GLU A 37 -3.38 -2.64 -6.00
N LEU A 38 -4.06 -3.79 -6.14
CA LEU A 38 -5.25 -4.12 -5.35
C LEU A 38 -4.95 -4.17 -3.84
N GLU A 39 -3.83 -4.81 -3.46
CA GLU A 39 -3.41 -4.85 -2.06
C GLU A 39 -3.03 -3.47 -1.52
N LEU A 40 -2.48 -2.59 -2.37
CA LEU A 40 -2.14 -1.22 -1.99
C LEU A 40 -3.41 -0.40 -1.74
N ASP A 41 -4.41 -0.52 -2.62
CA ASP A 41 -5.70 0.16 -2.51
C ASP A 41 -6.44 -0.24 -1.24
N GLU A 42 -6.42 -1.53 -0.87
CA GLU A 42 -7.03 -2.00 0.37
C GLU A 42 -6.32 -1.40 1.60
N LEU A 43 -4.98 -1.36 1.61
CA LEU A 43 -4.20 -0.77 2.70
C LEU A 43 -4.46 0.74 2.83
N LEU A 44 -4.54 1.46 1.70
CA LEU A 44 -4.86 2.89 1.68
C LEU A 44 -6.27 3.14 2.22
N TYR A 45 -7.24 2.31 1.84
CA TYR A 45 -8.61 2.41 2.35
C TYR A 45 -8.69 2.15 3.85
N GLN A 46 -7.97 1.13 4.35
CA GLN A 46 -7.88 0.85 5.78
C GLN A 46 -7.23 2.00 6.56
N TYR A 47 -6.17 2.59 6.02
CA TYR A 47 -5.50 3.75 6.60
C TYR A 47 -6.42 4.98 6.64
N TYR A 48 -7.13 5.27 5.54
CA TYR A 48 -8.12 6.34 5.49
C TYR A 48 -9.25 6.15 6.52
N LYS A 49 -9.75 4.91 6.67
CA LYS A 49 -10.78 4.59 7.67
C LYS A 49 -10.28 4.82 9.10
N LEU A 50 -9.03 4.47 9.39
CA LEU A 50 -8.41 4.73 10.69
C LEU A 50 -8.26 6.23 10.97
N LEU A 51 -7.80 7.01 10.00
CA LEU A 51 -7.70 8.47 10.14
C LEU A 51 -9.07 9.09 10.46
N ARG A 52 -10.11 8.69 9.72
CA ARG A 52 -11.48 9.14 9.93
C ARG A 52 -12.04 8.77 11.32
N HIS A 53 -11.56 7.68 11.93
CA HIS A 53 -11.92 7.30 13.30
C HIS A 53 -11.08 8.02 14.37
N LYS A 54 -9.90 8.56 14.02
CA LYS A 54 -9.03 9.32 14.92
C LYS A 54 -9.50 10.78 15.09
N ASP A 55 -10.26 11.31 14.13
CA ASP A 55 -10.86 12.65 14.14
C ASP A 55 -12.20 12.76 14.92
N LYS A 56 -12.59 11.72 15.69
CA LYS A 56 -13.84 11.67 16.46
C LYS A 56 -13.59 11.43 17.94
#